data_AF-W4UXC0-F1
#
_entry.id   AF-W4UXC0-F1
#
_cell.length_a   1.000
_cell.length_b   1.000
_cell.length_c   1.000
_cell.angle_alpha   90.00
_cell.angle_beta   90.00
_cell.angle_gamma   90.00
#
_symmetry.space_group_name_H-M   'P 1'
#
loop_
_entity.id
_entity.type
_entity.pdbx_description
1 polymer ?
#
loop_
_entity_poly.entity_id
_entity_poly.type
_entity_poly.pdbx_seq_one_letter_code
_entity_poly.pdbx_strand_id
1 'polypeptide(L)'
;MLGRNRQNVLGVNLRMNLMGGNYYTPLDEAASLAGQRPVEDENRMMGSQNPVAFTAHITVSYKINRQGTAHEFGLKMLNITGSTDFYNFDYNYRTGQLEHAAAAVSIPNIYYKVTF
;
A
#
# COMPACT_ATOMS: atom_id res chain seq x y z
N MET A 1 4.71 -13.94 28.04
CA MET A 1 3.27 -14.17 28.34
C MET A 1 2.79 -13.14 29.35
N LEU A 2 1.53 -12.73 29.28
CA LEU A 2 0.96 -11.56 29.98
C LEU A 2 -0.21 -11.95 30.91
N GLY A 3 -0.59 -11.01 31.78
CA GLY A 3 -1.72 -11.16 32.71
C GLY A 3 -1.35 -11.86 34.03
N ARG A 4 -2.30 -11.86 34.99
CA ARG A 4 -2.11 -12.38 36.36
C ARG A 4 -1.66 -13.85 36.39
N ASN A 5 -2.19 -14.66 35.48
CA ASN A 5 -1.87 -16.08 35.36
C ASN A 5 -0.79 -16.37 34.31
N ARG A 6 -0.19 -15.33 33.71
CA ARG A 6 0.80 -15.45 32.61
C ARG A 6 0.36 -16.34 31.45
N GLN A 7 -0.93 -16.29 31.12
CA GLN A 7 -1.53 -17.13 30.07
C GLN A 7 -1.89 -16.34 28.80
N ASN A 8 -1.90 -15.00 28.84
CA ASN A 8 -2.29 -14.18 27.71
C ASN A 8 -1.08 -13.93 26.78
N VAL A 9 -1.36 -13.71 25.49
CA VAL A 9 -0.33 -13.49 24.47
C VAL A 9 -0.59 -12.17 23.74
N LEU A 10 0.43 -11.34 23.63
CA LEU A 10 0.45 -10.19 22.73
C LEU A 10 1.27 -10.58 21.50
N GLY A 11 0.65 -10.50 20.32
CA GLY A 11 1.28 -10.71 19.04
C GLY A 11 1.47 -9.38 18.32
N VAL A 12 2.67 -9.17 17.75
CA VAL A 12 2.96 -8.05 16.87
C VAL A 12 3.64 -8.61 15.62
N ASN A 13 3.13 -8.26 14.45
CA ASN A 13 3.70 -8.59 13.15
C ASN A 13 3.91 -7.30 12.36
N LEU A 14 5.13 -7.09 11.87
CA LEU A 14 5.50 -5.97 11.02
C LEU A 14 6.06 -6.53 9.70
N ARG A 15 5.54 -6.05 8.58
CA ARG A 15 6.08 -6.31 7.24
C ARG A 15 6.43 -4.99 6.59
N MET A 16 7.64 -4.88 6.05
CA MET A 16 8.14 -3.70 5.37
C MET A 16 8.65 -4.10 3.98
N ASN A 17 8.33 -3.31 2.97
CA ASN A 17 8.74 -3.50 1.59
C ASN A 17 9.33 -2.19 1.04
N LEU A 18 10.45 -2.29 0.33
CA LEU A 18 10.98 -1.23 -0.52
C LEU A 18 10.82 -1.70 -1.96
N MET A 19 10.05 -0.96 -2.77
CA MET A 19 9.69 -1.33 -4.13
C MET A 19 9.86 -0.12 -5.05
N GLY A 20 10.36 -0.31 -6.26
CA GLY A 20 10.63 0.79 -7.19
C GLY A 20 11.67 0.39 -8.22
N GLY A 21 12.11 1.33 -9.05
CA GLY A 21 13.11 1.07 -10.10
C GLY A 21 12.58 0.31 -11.31
N ASN A 22 11.27 0.02 -11.35
CA ASN A 22 10.63 -0.54 -12.53
C ASN A 22 10.72 0.46 -13.67
N TYR A 23 11.20 0.01 -14.83
CA TYR A 23 11.28 0.85 -16.01
C TYR A 23 9.89 1.10 -16.61
N TYR A 24 9.68 2.32 -17.10
CA TYR A 24 8.51 2.71 -17.87
C TYR A 24 8.94 3.60 -19.06
N THR A 25 8.08 3.68 -20.07
CA THR A 25 8.29 4.59 -21.21
C THR A 25 7.73 5.97 -20.84
N PRO A 26 8.54 7.03 -20.87
CA PRO A 26 8.07 8.38 -20.58
C PRO A 26 7.10 8.86 -21.66
N LEU A 27 6.30 9.88 -21.34
CA LEU A 27 5.39 10.50 -22.31
C LEU A 27 6.12 11.47 -23.24
N ASP A 28 5.64 11.55 -24.48
CA ASP A 28 5.87 12.68 -25.37
C ASP A 28 4.93 13.80 -24.95
N GLU A 29 5.43 14.78 -24.20
CA GLU A 29 4.62 15.88 -23.69
C GLU A 29 3.96 16.70 -24.80
N ALA A 30 4.64 16.94 -25.92
CA ALA A 30 4.10 17.74 -27.01
C ALA A 30 2.95 17.02 -27.71
N ALA A 31 3.14 15.73 -28.04
CA ALA A 31 2.09 14.91 -28.64
C ALA A 31 0.93 14.67 -27.66
N SER A 32 1.24 14.49 -26.38
CA SER A 32 0.24 14.23 -25.34
C SER A 32 -0.66 15.44 -25.07
N LEU A 33 -0.06 16.65 -25.00
CA LEU A 33 -0.80 17.89 -24.82
C LEU A 33 -1.65 18.23 -26.06
N ALA A 34 -1.12 18.03 -27.27
CA ALA A 34 -1.85 18.25 -28.51
C ALA A 34 -3.02 17.27 -28.68
N GLY A 35 -2.84 16.02 -28.27
CA GLY A 35 -3.86 14.97 -28.32
C GLY A 35 -4.78 14.90 -27.11
N GLN A 36 -4.56 15.73 -26.08
CA GLN A 36 -5.27 15.71 -24.79
C GLN A 36 -5.35 14.31 -24.16
N ARG A 37 -4.30 13.51 -24.35
CA ARG A 37 -4.22 12.12 -23.88
C ARG A 37 -2.75 11.75 -23.66
N PRO A 38 -2.44 10.81 -22.75
CA PRO A 38 -1.09 10.29 -22.63
C PRO A 38 -0.65 9.60 -23.94
N VAL A 39 0.46 10.05 -24.51
CA VAL A 39 1.13 9.44 -25.67
C VAL A 39 2.56 9.10 -25.25
N GLU A 40 2.93 7.83 -25.34
CA GLU A 40 4.28 7.36 -25.00
C GLU A 40 5.31 7.83 -26.04
N ASP A 41 6.51 8.17 -25.57
CA ASP A 41 7.66 8.49 -26.42
C ASP A 41 8.41 7.21 -26.79
N GLU A 42 8.09 6.65 -27.96
CA GLU A 42 8.68 5.41 -28.47
C GLU A 42 10.21 5.49 -28.64
N ASN A 43 10.80 6.69 -28.81
CA ASN A 43 12.25 6.86 -28.92
C ASN A 43 12.97 6.67 -27.58
N ARG A 44 12.23 6.79 -26.46
CA ARG A 44 12.73 6.61 -25.10
C ARG A 44 12.08 5.41 -24.41
N MET A 45 11.83 4.33 -25.14
CA MET A 45 11.27 3.09 -24.60
C MET A 45 12.05 2.61 -23.36
N MET A 46 11.35 2.38 -22.25
CA MET A 46 11.94 2.02 -20.95
C MET A 46 13.03 3.00 -20.45
N GLY A 47 12.99 4.27 -20.89
CA GLY A 47 14.00 5.28 -20.59
C GLY A 47 13.87 5.95 -19.22
N SER A 48 12.85 5.61 -18.43
CA SER A 48 12.61 6.18 -17.09
C SER A 48 12.30 5.10 -16.07
N GLN A 49 12.51 5.40 -14.79
CA GLN A 49 12.32 4.46 -13.68
C GLN A 49 11.35 5.00 -12.63
N ASN A 50 10.49 4.13 -12.11
CA ASN A 50 9.59 4.48 -11.03
C ASN A 50 10.38 4.83 -9.76
N PRO A 51 9.96 5.87 -9.01
CA PRO A 51 10.59 6.21 -7.74
C PRO A 51 10.45 5.04 -6.75
N VAL A 52 11.36 5.00 -5.78
CA VAL A 52 11.30 4.02 -4.68
C VAL A 52 10.16 4.39 -3.74
N ALA A 53 9.23 3.45 -3.53
CA ALA A 53 8.15 3.49 -2.57
C ALA A 53 8.46 2.59 -1.36
N PHE A 54 8.04 3.05 -0.18
CA PHE A 54 8.23 2.33 1.09
C PHE A 54 6.87 1.96 1.70
N THR A 55 6.51 0.69 1.61
CA THR A 55 5.22 0.21 2.11
C THR A 55 5.41 -0.60 3.39
N ALA A 56 4.65 -0.27 4.43
CA ALA A 56 4.62 -1.06 5.65
C ALA A 56 3.20 -1.56 5.99
N HIS A 57 3.14 -2.72 6.61
CA HIS A 57 1.91 -3.33 7.13
C HIS A 57 2.15 -3.80 8.56
N ILE A 58 1.17 -3.60 9.43
CA ILE A 58 1.25 -4.00 10.84
C ILE A 58 0.02 -4.82 11.23
N THR A 59 0.23 -5.84 12.05
CA THR A 59 -0.83 -6.56 12.75
C THR A 59 -0.50 -6.63 14.22
N VAL A 60 -1.43 -6.21 15.07
CA VAL A 60 -1.35 -6.36 16.52
C VAL A 60 -2.51 -7.21 16.97
N SER A 61 -2.24 -8.24 17.77
CA SER A 61 -3.29 -9.07 18.36
C SER A 61 -3.06 -9.32 19.84
N TYR A 62 -4.15 -9.42 20.59
CA TYR A 62 -4.14 -9.76 21.99
C TYR A 62 -5.04 -10.95 22.25
N LYS A 63 -4.44 -12.06 22.66
CA LYS A 63 -5.11 -13.32 22.96
C LYS A 63 -5.20 -13.54 24.47
N ILE A 64 -6.41 -13.67 24.96
CA ILE A 64 -6.75 -14.03 26.34
C ILE A 64 -7.07 -15.52 26.34
N ASN A 65 -6.17 -16.33 26.90
CA ASN A 65 -6.43 -17.75 27.09
C ASN A 65 -7.22 -17.96 28.39
N ARG A 66 -8.27 -18.78 28.35
CA ARG A 66 -9.04 -19.26 29.50
C ARG A 66 -9.14 -20.78 29.43
N GLN A 67 -9.57 -21.42 30.50
CA GLN A 67 -9.82 -22.85 30.48
C GLN A 67 -11.02 -23.14 29.56
N GLY A 68 -10.81 -23.93 28.51
CA GLY A 68 -11.85 -24.31 27.54
C GLY A 68 -12.31 -23.21 26.58
N THR A 69 -11.65 -22.04 26.55
CA THR A 69 -11.94 -20.98 25.58
C THR A 69 -10.75 -20.04 25.43
N ALA A 70 -10.51 -19.51 24.23
CA ALA A 70 -9.60 -18.40 24.01
C ALA A 70 -10.26 -17.28 23.21
N HIS A 71 -10.01 -16.04 23.63
CA HIS A 71 -10.52 -14.83 22.98
C HIS A 71 -9.35 -14.09 22.37
N GLU A 72 -9.45 -13.69 21.10
CA GLU A 72 -8.42 -12.92 20.42
C GLU A 72 -9.01 -11.68 19.76
N PHE A 73 -8.45 -10.53 20.10
CA PHE A 73 -8.73 -9.25 19.47
C PHE A 73 -7.57 -8.92 18.55
N GLY A 74 -7.82 -8.48 17.33
CA GLY A 74 -6.76 -8.10 16.41
C GLY A 74 -7.08 -6.88 15.58
N LEU A 75 -6.04 -6.11 15.29
CA LEU A 75 -6.03 -4.99 14.37
C LEU A 75 -4.94 -5.26 13.33
N LYS A 76 -5.33 -5.30 12.06
CA LYS A 76 -4.45 -5.37 10.91
C LYS A 76 -4.59 -4.10 10.10
N MET A 77 -3.49 -3.42 9.85
CA MET A 77 -3.46 -2.24 8.98
C MET A 77 -2.51 -2.51 7.81
N LEU A 78 -3.05 -2.41 6.60
CA LEU A 78 -2.29 -2.50 5.37
C LEU A 78 -1.92 -1.10 4.88
N ASN A 79 -0.68 -0.93 4.39
CA ASN A 79 -0.15 0.32 3.87
C ASN A 79 -0.25 1.47 4.89
N ILE A 80 0.39 1.29 6.05
CA ILE A 80 0.41 2.31 7.11
C ILE A 80 1.25 3.54 6.74
N THR A 81 2.10 3.43 5.73
CA THR A 81 2.93 4.52 5.22
C THR A 81 2.20 5.39 4.20
N GLY A 82 1.03 4.97 3.72
CA GLY A 82 0.29 5.68 2.69
C GLY A 82 1.06 5.79 1.37
N SER A 83 1.95 4.82 1.08
CA SER A 83 2.65 4.80 -0.20
C SER A 83 1.66 4.64 -1.33
N THR A 84 1.85 5.45 -2.37
CA THR A 84 1.07 5.39 -3.60
C THR A 84 1.68 4.39 -4.55
N ASP A 85 0.85 3.59 -5.21
CA ASP A 85 1.29 2.86 -6.38
C ASP A 85 1.11 3.75 -7.62
N PHE A 86 2.15 3.81 -8.46
CA PHE A 86 2.04 4.41 -9.79
C PHE A 86 1.12 3.53 -10.62
N TYR A 87 -0.01 4.08 -11.06
CA TYR A 87 -1.00 3.34 -11.82
C TYR A 87 -0.90 3.63 -13.31
N ASN A 88 -0.96 4.91 -13.71
CA ASN A 88 -0.88 5.38 -15.08
C ASN A 88 -0.58 6.88 -15.14
N PHE A 89 -0.40 7.42 -16.35
CA PHE A 89 -0.53 8.84 -16.60
C PHE A 89 -1.95 9.17 -17.05
N ASP A 90 -2.47 10.33 -16.64
CA ASP A 90 -3.76 10.83 -17.08
C ASP A 90 -3.65 12.28 -17.57
N TYR A 91 -4.51 12.66 -18.51
CA TYR A 91 -4.67 14.06 -18.89
C TYR A 91 -5.80 14.69 -18.07
N ASN A 92 -5.47 15.68 -17.27
CA ASN A 92 -6.45 16.40 -16.48
C ASN A 92 -7.12 17.48 -17.33
N TYR A 93 -8.33 17.22 -17.80
CA TYR A 93 -9.11 18.14 -18.64
C TYR A 93 -9.48 19.47 -17.96
N ARG A 94 -9.39 19.56 -16.62
CA ARG A 94 -9.67 20.80 -15.89
C ARG A 94 -8.45 21.71 -15.84
N THR A 95 -7.26 21.15 -15.60
CA THR A 95 -6.01 21.89 -15.50
C THR A 95 -5.27 21.99 -16.84
N GLY A 96 -5.62 21.14 -17.80
CA GLY A 96 -4.96 20.99 -19.09
C GLY A 96 -3.57 20.35 -19.00
N GLN A 97 -3.26 19.69 -17.87
CA GLN A 97 -1.93 19.16 -17.56
C GLN A 97 -1.92 17.63 -17.56
N LEU A 98 -0.75 17.05 -17.85
CA LEU A 98 -0.48 15.64 -17.64
C LEU A 98 -0.18 15.41 -16.16
N GLU A 99 -0.91 14.48 -15.55
CA GLU A 99 -0.79 14.13 -14.14
C GLU A 99 -0.45 12.65 -13.98
N HIS A 100 0.36 12.34 -12.98
CA HIS A 100 0.57 10.97 -12.56
C HIS A 100 -0.67 10.50 -11.77
N ALA A 101 -1.37 9.50 -12.29
CA ALA A 101 -2.43 8.84 -11.56
C ALA A 101 -1.79 7.95 -10.48
N ALA A 102 -1.74 8.49 -9.26
CA ALA A 102 -1.21 7.83 -8.08
C ALA A 102 -2.29 7.77 -7.01
N ALA A 103 -2.57 6.58 -6.50
CA ALA A 103 -3.53 6.37 -5.42
C ALA A 103 -2.87 5.65 -4.25
N ALA A 104 -3.08 6.15 -3.04
CA ALA A 104 -2.72 5.49 -1.81
C ALA A 104 -3.99 4.90 -1.18
N VAL A 105 -3.99 3.59 -0.93
CA VAL A 105 -5.08 2.91 -0.22
C VAL A 105 -4.51 2.29 1.06
N SER A 106 -5.02 2.75 2.19
CA SER A 106 -4.75 2.18 3.52
C SER A 106 -5.99 1.42 4.00
N ILE A 107 -5.82 0.16 4.38
CA ILE A 107 -6.95 -0.72 4.73
C ILE A 107 -6.83 -1.14 6.20
N PRO A 108 -7.70 -0.61 7.09
CA PRO A 108 -7.83 -1.12 8.44
C PRO A 108 -8.75 -2.35 8.46
N ASN A 109 -8.39 -3.35 9.25
CA ASN A 109 -9.20 -4.53 9.51
C ASN A 109 -9.13 -4.86 11.00
N ILE A 110 -10.29 -4.85 11.65
CA ILE A 110 -10.46 -5.20 13.06
C ILE A 110 -11.22 -6.51 13.11
N TYR A 111 -10.74 -7.44 13.93
CA TYR A 111 -11.41 -8.73 14.11
C TYR A 111 -11.45 -9.15 15.57
N TYR A 112 -12.40 -10.03 15.84
CA TYR A 112 -12.53 -10.74 17.10
C TYR A 112 -12.73 -12.23 16.80
N LYS A 113 -11.97 -13.08 17.49
CA LYS A 113 -11.99 -14.54 17.31
C LYS A 113 -12.17 -15.24 18.64
N VAL A 114 -13.01 -16.27 18.65
CA VAL A 114 -13.19 -17.19 19.78
C VAL A 114 -12.79 -18.60 19.34
N THR A 115 -12.01 -19.29 20.16
CA THR A 115 -11.67 -20.71 20.00
C THR A 115 -12.15 -21.46 21.24
N PHE A 116 -12.77 -22.62 21.04
CA PHE A 116 -13.30 -23.49 22.10
C PHE A 116 -12.37 -24.70 22.28
#